data_AF-A0A840UXC5-F1
#
_entry.id   AF-A0A840UXC5-F1
#
_cell.length_a   1.000
_cell.length_b   1.000
_cell.length_c   1.000
_cell.angle_alpha   90.00
_cell.angle_beta   90.00
_cell.angle_gamma   90.00
#
_symmetry.space_group_name_H-M   'P 1'
#
loop_
_entity.id
_entity.type
_entity.pdbx_description
1 polymer ?
#
loop_
_entity_poly.entity_id
_entity_poly.type
_entity_poly.pdbx_seq_one_letter_code
_entity_poly.pdbx_strand_id
1 'polypeptide(L)'
;MSNPSRRSPRPRTLTESAFIPRIKCPHCGNDLEFFEVSEDAVVVTHYVQNPDSSFSIEDRSIQSTGESRLFCGSCEEDLSELHQRFSNMIF
;
A
#
# COMPACT_ATOMS: atom_id res chain seq x y z
N MET A 1 53.39 39.27 -11.95
CA MET A 1 52.84 38.95 -10.62
C MET A 1 51.62 38.07 -10.83
N SER A 2 51.76 36.77 -10.53
CA SER A 2 50.75 35.73 -10.74
C SER A 2 49.77 35.70 -9.58
N ASN A 3 48.45 35.60 -9.82
CA ASN A 3 47.46 35.38 -8.76
C ASN A 3 46.67 34.09 -9.06
N PRO A 4 46.60 33.12 -8.13
CA PRO A 4 46.21 31.76 -8.44
C PRO A 4 44.70 31.51 -8.31
N SER A 5 44.28 30.49 -9.05
CA SER A 5 43.00 29.76 -9.03
C SER A 5 41.99 30.11 -7.92
N ARG A 6 40.89 30.75 -8.31
CA ARG A 6 39.60 30.58 -7.61
C ARG A 6 38.88 29.38 -8.22
N ARG A 7 39.10 28.19 -7.64
CA ARG A 7 38.22 27.04 -7.89
C ARG A 7 36.93 27.28 -7.10
N SER A 8 35.84 27.54 -7.82
CA SER A 8 34.49 27.52 -7.24
C SER A 8 34.16 26.11 -6.73
N PRO A 9 33.42 25.96 -5.62
CA PRO A 9 32.98 24.65 -5.15
C PRO A 9 32.02 24.04 -6.16
N ARG A 10 32.19 22.75 -6.47
CA ARG A 10 31.20 22.00 -7.26
C ARG A 10 29.85 22.03 -6.53
N PRO A 11 28.72 22.24 -7.24
CA PRO A 11 27.41 22.05 -6.63
C PRO A 11 27.35 20.60 -6.13
N ARG A 12 27.08 20.44 -4.84
CA ARG A 12 26.76 19.13 -4.27
C ARG A 12 25.51 18.66 -5.00
N THR A 13 25.64 17.59 -5.78
CA THR A 13 24.50 16.81 -6.25
C THR A 13 23.75 16.37 -5.00
N LEU A 14 22.69 17.11 -4.67
CA LEU A 14 21.61 16.59 -3.84
C LEU A 14 21.20 15.32 -4.57
N THR A 15 21.45 14.17 -3.95
CA THR A 15 20.86 12.92 -4.36
C THR A 15 19.37 13.17 -4.46
N GLU A 16 18.91 13.30 -5.70
CA GLU A 16 17.51 13.36 -6.08
C GLU A 16 16.92 12.11 -5.48
N SER A 17 16.25 12.25 -4.33
CA SER A 17 15.51 11.15 -3.74
C SER A 17 14.57 10.72 -4.85
N ALA A 18 14.76 9.52 -5.40
CA ALA A 18 13.87 8.99 -6.41
C ALA A 18 12.45 9.25 -5.90
N PHE A 19 11.69 10.06 -6.63
CA PHE A 19 10.35 10.44 -6.20
C PHE A 19 9.52 9.18 -6.22
N ILE A 20 9.45 8.47 -5.09
CA ILE A 20 8.60 7.31 -4.92
C ILE A 20 7.20 7.89 -4.75
N PRO A 21 6.30 7.72 -5.73
CA PRO A 21 4.98 8.33 -5.67
C PRO A 21 4.17 7.70 -4.53
N ARG A 22 4.16 8.32 -3.34
CA ARG A 22 3.39 7.87 -2.17
C ARG A 22 1.94 8.31 -2.26
N ILE A 23 1.04 7.52 -1.66
CA ILE A 23 -0.34 7.93 -1.38
C ILE A 23 -0.35 8.63 -0.02
N LYS A 24 -1.05 9.76 0.08
CA LYS A 24 -1.23 10.51 1.31
C LYS A 24 -2.71 10.84 1.45
N CYS A 25 -3.27 10.58 2.63
CA CYS A 25 -4.63 10.95 2.96
C CYS A 25 -4.76 12.48 2.91
N PRO A 26 -5.69 13.04 2.10
CA PRO A 26 -5.87 14.48 2.01
C PRO A 26 -6.55 15.08 3.25
N HIS A 27 -7.13 14.25 4.12
CA HIS A 27 -7.89 14.69 5.29
C HIS A 27 -7.01 14.83 6.55
N CYS A 28 -6.23 13.80 6.88
CA CYS A 28 -5.38 13.79 8.09
C CYS A 28 -3.87 13.82 7.79
N GLY A 29 -3.47 13.65 6.52
CA GLY A 29 -2.07 13.63 6.11
C GLY A 29 -1.34 12.32 6.36
N ASN A 30 -2.00 11.26 6.83
CA ASN A 30 -1.40 9.93 6.95
C ASN A 30 -0.91 9.41 5.58
N ASP A 31 0.29 8.85 5.55
CA ASP A 31 0.92 8.24 4.36
C ASP A 31 1.50 6.85 4.63
N LEU A 32 1.10 6.22 5.76
CA LEU A 32 1.62 4.93 6.22
C LEU A 32 0.55 3.86 6.28
N GLU A 33 -0.63 4.17 6.82
CA GLU A 33 -1.64 3.16 7.16
C GLU A 33 -2.88 3.29 6.27
N PHE A 34 -3.26 2.21 5.60
CA PHE A 34 -4.43 2.15 4.73
C PHE A 34 -5.07 0.75 4.84
N PHE A 35 -6.38 0.65 4.68
CA PHE A 35 -7.07 -0.63 4.62
C PHE A 35 -8.11 -0.63 3.50
N GLU A 36 -8.36 -1.82 2.94
CA GLU A 36 -9.38 -2.03 1.92
C GLU A 36 -10.55 -2.81 2.52
N VAL A 37 -11.77 -2.42 2.17
CA VAL A 37 -12.98 -3.19 2.45
C VAL A 37 -13.58 -3.63 1.13
N SER A 38 -13.63 -4.94 0.90
CA SER A 38 -14.33 -5.51 -0.26
C SER A 38 -15.76 -5.86 0.15
N GLU A 39 -16.75 -5.31 -0.57
CA GLU A 39 -18.14 -5.74 -0.42
C GLU A 39 -18.37 -7.06 -1.17
N ASP A 40 -19.36 -7.82 -0.71
CA ASP A 40 -19.80 -9.06 -1.36
C ASP A 40 -18.66 -10.06 -1.63
N ALA A 41 -17.91 -10.37 -0.56
CA ALA A 41 -16.86 -11.40 -0.60
C ALA A 41 -17.44 -12.79 -0.31
N VAL A 42 -17.21 -13.71 -1.23
CA VAL A 42 -17.44 -15.14 -1.03
C VAL A 42 -16.15 -15.76 -0.51
N VAL A 43 -16.22 -16.30 0.71
CA VAL A 43 -15.11 -17.04 1.33
C VAL A 43 -15.42 -18.52 1.30
N VAL A 44 -14.59 -19.31 0.60
CA VAL A 44 -14.70 -20.77 0.56
C VAL A 44 -13.52 -21.35 1.33
N THR A 45 -13.81 -22.09 2.41
CA THR A 45 -12.78 -22.78 3.21
C THR A 45 -13.02 -24.27 3.15
N HIS A 46 -12.03 -25.02 2.68
CA HIS A 46 -12.04 -26.47 2.67
C HIS A 46 -11.42 -27.01 3.96
N TYR A 47 -12.19 -27.82 4.68
CA TYR A 47 -11.75 -28.46 5.91
C TYR A 47 -11.62 -29.96 5.72
N VAL A 48 -10.60 -30.54 6.33
CA VAL A 48 -10.44 -31.99 6.48
C VAL A 48 -10.64 -32.36 7.94
N GLN A 49 -11.46 -33.38 8.18
CA GLN A 49 -11.64 -33.93 9.52
C GLN A 49 -10.50 -34.90 9.85
N ASN A 50 -9.83 -34.66 10.96
CA ASN A 50 -8.73 -35.48 11.45
C ASN A 50 -9.25 -36.70 12.25
N PRO A 51 -8.43 -37.75 12.43
CA PRO A 51 -8.83 -38.94 13.21
C PRO A 51 -9.15 -38.67 14.69
N ASP A 52 -8.61 -37.60 15.26
CA ASP A 52 -8.90 -37.15 16.63
C ASP A 52 -10.19 -36.31 16.72
N SER A 53 -10.98 -36.26 15.64
CA SER A 53 -12.20 -35.47 15.49
C SER A 53 -12.01 -33.95 15.43
N SER A 54 -10.77 -33.46 15.38
CA SER A 54 -10.50 -32.05 15.06
C SER A 54 -10.60 -31.78 13.55
N PHE A 55 -10.53 -30.51 13.15
CA PHE A 55 -10.52 -30.11 11.74
C PHE A 55 -9.25 -29.33 11.42
N SER A 56 -8.69 -29.60 10.24
CA SER A 56 -7.60 -28.85 9.63
C SER A 56 -8.12 -28.05 8.44
N ILE A 57 -7.60 -26.84 8.22
CA ILE A 57 -7.84 -26.10 6.98
C ILE A 57 -6.90 -26.67 5.91
N GLU A 58 -7.48 -27.18 4.83
CA GLU A 58 -6.73 -27.68 3.68
C GLU A 58 -6.51 -26.58 2.64
N ASP A 59 -7.56 -25.78 2.38
CA ASP A 59 -7.53 -24.68 1.42
C ASP A 59 -8.48 -23.56 1.85
N ARG A 60 -8.15 -22.33 1.44
CA ARG A 60 -9.00 -21.17 1.66
C ARG A 60 -8.87 -20.22 0.48
N SER A 61 -9.99 -19.97 -0.18
CA SER A 61 -10.09 -18.97 -1.23
C SER A 61 -11.07 -17.86 -0.85
N ILE A 62 -10.75 -16.65 -1.32
CA ILE A 62 -11.59 -15.46 -1.15
C ILE A 62 -11.82 -14.92 -2.56
N GLN A 63 -13.09 -14.75 -2.92
CA GLN A 63 -13.50 -14.14 -4.17
C GLN A 63 -14.38 -12.94 -3.84
N SER A 64 -13.90 -11.74 -4.13
CA SER A 64 -14.70 -10.51 -4.04
C SER A 64 -15.50 -10.34 -5.33
N THR A 65 -16.82 -10.17 -5.20
CA THR A 65 -17.72 -9.93 -6.35
C THR A 65 -18.21 -8.48 -6.43
N GLY A 66 -18.09 -7.72 -5.34
CA GLY A 66 -18.46 -6.30 -5.28
C GLY A 66 -17.30 -5.34 -5.51
N GLU A 67 -17.60 -4.04 -5.41
CA GLU A 67 -16.59 -2.98 -5.39
C GLU A 67 -15.75 -3.08 -4.10
N SER A 68 -14.45 -2.82 -4.21
CA SER A 68 -13.59 -2.65 -3.05
C SER A 68 -13.27 -1.18 -2.83
N ARG A 69 -13.33 -0.78 -1.56
CA ARG A 69 -13.19 0.60 -1.11
C ARG A 69 -11.94 0.77 -0.28
N LEU A 70 -11.17 1.82 -0.58
CA LEU A 70 -9.94 2.13 0.14
C LEU A 70 -10.24 3.13 1.24
N PHE A 71 -9.67 2.94 2.42
CA PHE A 71 -9.83 3.86 3.54
C PHE A 71 -8.49 4.26 4.16
N CYS A 72 -8.47 5.43 4.78
CA CYS A 72 -7.33 5.85 5.60
C CYS A 72 -7.28 5.06 6.91
N GLY A 73 -6.15 4.44 7.23
CA GLY A 73 -5.96 3.73 8.51
C GLY A 73 -5.92 4.63 9.75
N SER A 74 -5.67 5.94 9.60
CA SER A 74 -5.57 6.87 10.73
C SER A 74 -6.86 7.62 11.05
N CYS A 75 -7.67 7.97 10.05
CA CYS A 75 -8.89 8.74 10.26
C CYS A 75 -10.15 8.12 9.64
N GLU A 76 -10.03 6.91 9.10
CA GLU A 76 -11.14 6.11 8.54
C GLU A 76 -11.90 6.74 7.36
N GLU A 77 -11.38 7.83 6.79
CA GLU A 77 -11.99 8.48 5.65
C GLU A 77 -11.94 7.61 4.40
N ASP A 78 -13.00 7.67 3.59
CA ASP A 78 -13.09 7.00 2.29
C ASP A 78 -12.13 7.64 1.28
N LEU A 79 -11.20 6.84 0.78
CA LEU A 79 -10.19 7.20 -0.22
C LEU A 79 -10.36 6.38 -1.50
N SER A 80 -11.57 5.86 -1.78
CA SER A 80 -11.83 5.00 -2.93
C SER A 80 -11.53 5.67 -4.28
N GLU A 81 -11.52 7.01 -4.32
CA GLU A 81 -11.05 7.80 -5.48
C GLU A 81 -9.58 7.50 -5.85
N LEU A 82 -8.77 7.09 -4.86
CA LEU A 82 -7.36 6.74 -5.02
C LEU A 82 -7.16 5.23 -5.24
N HIS A 83 -8.23 4.43 -5.21
CA HIS A 83 -8.17 2.97 -5.25
C HIS A 83 -7.48 2.43 -6.50
N GLN A 84 -7.76 3.00 -7.69
CA GLN A 84 -7.10 2.57 -8.92
C GLN A 84 -5.58 2.80 -8.87
N ARG A 85 -5.14 3.94 -8.34
CA ARG A 85 -3.71 4.23 -8.17
C ARG A 85 -3.08 3.29 -7.14
N PHE A 86 -3.77 3.04 -6.03
CA PHE A 86 -3.37 2.08 -5.01
C PHE A 86 -3.21 0.67 -5.59
N SER A 87 -4.18 0.19 -6.37
CA SER A 87 -4.15 -1.13 -7.01
C SER A 87 -2.94 -1.32 -7.93
N ASN A 88 -2.51 -0.28 -8.64
CA ASN A 88 -1.31 -0.32 -9.50
C ASN A 88 0.01 -0.34 -8.72
N MET A 89 -0.01 -0.18 -7.40
CA MET A 89 1.16 -0.15 -6.51
C MET A 89 1.34 -1.46 -5.72
N ILE A 90 0.45 -2.44 -5.89
CA ILE A 90 0.52 -3.77 -5.26
C ILE A 90 1.09 -4.76 -6.28
N PHE A 91 2.11 -5.52 -5.88
CA PHE A 91 2.80 -6.53 -6.71
C PHE A 91 2.87 -7.87 -6.00
#